data_AF-A0A2V5WH35-F1
#
_entry.id   AF-A0A2V5WH35-F1
#
_cell.length_a   1.000
_cell.length_b   1.000
_cell.length_c   1.000
_cell.angle_alpha   90.00
_cell.angle_beta   90.00
_cell.angle_gamma   90.00
#
_symmetry.space_group_name_H-M   'P 1'
#
loop_
_entity.id
_entity.type
_entity.pdbx_description
1 polymer ?
#
loop_
_entity_poly.entity_id
_entity_poly.type
_entity_poly.pdbx_seq_one_letter_code
_entity_poly.pdbx_strand_id
1 'polypeptide(L)'
;MNKAEQKSGAVWERESFDRLIRSESDLQEKFEYITRNPWDGGVARPGEDYPWVWYPAKEASRPTAETGTPAACAPQRTAIALGDLVPFIDWSPFFHAWELRGRYPAIFGDPVIGKQARELFDDAQKLLEQIIAKNLLEARGVYSFWPANSTGDDVDLYTDDTRSKKLATFYFLRQQMQKPAGQFNHCLADFIFPQSAGSLPAPASNAQSEDYLGGFAVSIHGGDELAERFKKEHDDYSGILTKALADRLAEAFAEYLHKQARIAWGFGRNEKLSNVDLIREKYRGIRPAAGYPACPDHAEKRTLFDLLGAEKNAAIKLTESYAMHPGASVSGLYFSHPDAKYFAIGQIGRDQVIDYAARRGEPIAAVEKRLATNLGYEI
;
A
#
# COMPACT_ATOMS: atom_id res chain seq x y z
N MET A 1 9.88 41.92 -23.38
CA MET A 1 9.03 42.05 -24.59
C MET A 1 7.79 41.20 -24.37
N ASN A 2 6.64 41.84 -24.10
CA ASN A 2 5.39 41.13 -23.85
C ASN A 2 4.74 40.83 -25.22
N LYS A 3 4.77 39.56 -25.63
CA LYS A 3 4.28 39.12 -26.95
C LYS A 3 2.76 39.19 -27.09
N ALA A 4 2.01 39.14 -25.98
CA ALA A 4 0.55 39.22 -26.02
C ALA A 4 0.06 40.64 -26.31
N GLU A 5 0.78 41.66 -25.84
CA GLU A 5 0.41 43.07 -26.02
C GLU A 5 1.20 43.80 -27.12
N GLN A 6 2.10 43.10 -27.83
CA GLN A 6 3.02 43.68 -28.82
C GLN A 6 3.82 44.90 -28.30
N LYS A 7 4.15 44.94 -27.01
CA LYS A 7 4.95 46.00 -26.39
C LYS A 7 6.38 45.54 -26.10
N SER A 8 7.36 46.39 -26.40
CA SER A 8 8.77 46.23 -26.03
C SER A 8 9.17 47.29 -24.99
N GLY A 9 9.80 46.83 -23.91
CA GLY A 9 10.23 47.64 -22.77
C GLY A 9 10.97 46.76 -21.76
N ALA A 10 11.70 47.38 -20.82
CA ALA A 10 12.28 46.67 -19.69
C ALA A 10 11.15 46.15 -18.80
N VAL A 11 11.18 44.86 -18.45
CA VAL A 11 10.17 44.23 -17.55
C VAL A 11 10.45 44.59 -16.09
N TRP A 12 11.66 45.05 -15.79
CA TRP A 12 12.12 45.40 -14.46
C TRP A 12 12.17 46.91 -14.34
N GLU A 13 11.43 47.46 -13.39
CA GLU A 13 11.62 48.85 -12.97
C GLU A 13 13.06 49.03 -12.48
N ARG A 14 13.68 50.18 -12.79
CA ARG A 14 14.97 50.56 -12.20
C ARG A 14 14.74 51.00 -10.76
N GLU A 15 14.57 50.04 -9.86
CA GLU A 15 14.57 50.32 -8.42
C GLU A 15 16.00 50.18 -7.86
N SER A 16 16.49 51.24 -7.20
CA SER A 16 17.74 51.21 -6.44
C SER A 16 17.46 50.80 -4.99
N PHE A 17 17.82 49.58 -4.60
CA PHE A 17 17.67 49.11 -3.23
C PHE A 17 18.83 49.58 -2.33
N ASP A 18 18.80 50.84 -1.89
CA ASP A 18 19.78 51.39 -0.94
C ASP A 18 19.56 50.95 0.53
N ARG A 19 18.85 49.84 0.76
CA ARG A 19 18.60 49.32 2.12
C ARG A 19 19.06 47.87 2.24
N LEU A 20 20.16 47.67 2.97
CA LEU A 20 20.61 46.37 3.50
C LEU A 20 19.44 45.62 4.15
N ILE A 21 19.27 44.34 3.81
CA ILE A 21 18.30 43.43 4.45
C ILE A 21 18.84 43.11 5.84
N ARG A 22 18.12 43.46 6.91
CA ARG A 22 18.62 43.37 8.29
C ARG A 22 18.01 42.25 9.12
N SER A 23 16.99 41.57 8.59
CA SER A 23 16.33 40.43 9.26
C SER A 23 15.64 39.51 8.26
N GLU A 24 15.25 38.32 8.72
CA GLU A 24 14.45 37.36 7.93
C GLU A 24 13.04 37.91 7.61
N SER A 25 12.48 38.74 8.51
CA SER A 25 11.22 39.45 8.29
C SER A 25 11.34 40.50 7.17
N ASP A 26 12.44 41.28 7.15
CA ASP A 26 12.72 42.25 6.07
C ASP A 26 12.87 41.56 4.71
N LEU A 27 13.44 40.34 4.72
CA LEU A 27 13.59 39.53 3.52
C LEU A 27 12.23 39.08 3.00
N GLN A 28 11.37 38.58 3.90
CA GLN A 28 10.04 38.08 3.55
C GLN A 28 9.13 39.19 3.01
N GLU A 29 9.11 40.37 3.64
CA GLU A 29 8.31 41.51 3.18
C GLU A 29 8.74 41.99 1.79
N LYS A 30 10.06 42.06 1.53
CA LYS A 30 10.59 42.39 0.20
C LYS A 30 10.27 41.31 -0.82
N PHE A 31 10.33 40.05 -0.42
CA PHE A 31 10.02 38.93 -1.29
C PHE A 31 8.54 38.97 -1.70
N GLU A 32 7.63 39.23 -0.77
CA GLU A 32 6.20 39.42 -1.03
C GLU A 32 5.95 40.60 -1.98
N TYR A 33 6.60 41.75 -1.74
CA TYR A 33 6.54 42.90 -2.65
C TYR A 33 6.91 42.53 -4.09
N ILE A 34 8.02 41.82 -4.30
CA ILE A 34 8.47 41.41 -5.64
C ILE A 34 7.46 40.47 -6.31
N THR A 35 6.89 39.53 -5.55
CA THR A 35 5.84 38.61 -6.07
C THR A 35 4.49 39.27 -6.31
N ARG A 36 4.28 40.50 -5.86
CA ARG A 36 3.05 41.27 -6.16
C ARG A 36 3.20 42.18 -7.37
N ASN A 37 4.42 42.48 -7.79
CA ASN A 37 4.70 43.41 -8.88
C ASN A 37 3.95 43.06 -10.20
N PRO A 38 3.80 41.77 -10.58
CA PRO A 38 2.98 41.42 -11.75
C PRO A 38 1.48 41.71 -11.60
N TRP A 39 0.93 41.70 -10.37
CA TRP A 39 -0.44 42.13 -10.09
C TRP A 39 -0.56 43.65 -10.13
N ASP A 40 0.35 44.35 -9.45
CA ASP A 40 0.33 45.81 -9.33
C ASP A 40 0.63 46.48 -10.68
N GLY A 41 1.46 45.85 -11.53
CA GLY A 41 1.75 46.26 -12.90
C GLY A 41 0.70 45.82 -13.95
N GLY A 42 -0.38 45.15 -13.52
CA GLY A 42 -1.49 44.74 -14.39
C GLY A 42 -1.17 43.62 -15.39
N VAL A 43 -0.03 42.93 -15.24
CA VAL A 43 0.41 41.83 -16.11
C VAL A 43 -0.33 40.53 -15.79
N ALA A 44 -0.75 40.34 -14.53
CA ALA A 44 -1.56 39.21 -14.05
C ALA A 44 -2.70 39.74 -13.16
N ARG A 45 -3.84 39.04 -13.09
CA ARG A 45 -4.94 39.47 -12.21
C ARG A 45 -4.55 39.24 -10.74
N PRO A 46 -5.04 40.07 -9.79
CA PRO A 46 -4.83 39.83 -8.37
C PRO A 46 -5.31 38.42 -7.97
N GLY A 47 -4.40 37.62 -7.41
CA GLY A 47 -4.66 36.22 -7.03
C GLY A 47 -4.49 35.18 -8.14
N GLU A 48 -4.15 35.58 -9.36
CA GLU A 48 -3.78 34.67 -10.45
C GLU A 48 -2.32 34.21 -10.25
N ASP A 49 -2.09 32.90 -10.18
CA ASP A 49 -0.75 32.30 -10.13
C ASP A 49 -0.14 32.29 -11.54
N TYR A 50 1.13 32.66 -11.65
CA TYR A 50 1.84 32.75 -12.92
C TYR A 50 3.09 31.85 -12.96
N PRO A 51 3.29 31.06 -14.03
CA PRO A 51 4.20 29.91 -14.04
C PRO A 51 5.69 30.25 -14.04
N TRP A 52 6.05 31.52 -14.18
CA TRP A 52 7.43 32.00 -14.34
C TRP A 52 8.03 32.61 -13.06
N VAL A 53 7.26 32.66 -11.96
CA VAL A 53 7.77 33.01 -10.63
C VAL A 53 7.55 31.85 -9.66
N TRP A 54 8.63 31.50 -8.96
CA TRP A 54 8.68 30.45 -7.96
C TRP A 54 8.93 31.09 -6.59
N TYR A 55 8.18 30.64 -5.58
CA TYR A 55 8.35 31.11 -4.21
C TYR A 55 7.89 30.05 -3.20
N PRO A 56 8.35 30.10 -1.92
CA PRO A 56 8.14 29.02 -0.95
C PRO A 56 6.66 28.70 -0.69
N ALA A 57 5.79 29.71 -0.70
CA ALA A 57 4.35 29.48 -0.56
C ALA A 57 3.73 28.76 -1.78
N LYS A 58 4.42 28.68 -2.93
CA LYS A 58 4.03 27.85 -4.08
C LYS A 58 4.25 26.35 -3.86
N GLU A 59 5.10 25.96 -2.91
CA GLU A 59 5.14 24.58 -2.40
C GLU A 59 3.98 24.32 -1.42
N ALA A 60 3.59 25.33 -0.63
CA ALA A 60 2.41 25.25 0.23
C ALA A 60 1.07 25.37 -0.54
N SER A 61 1.10 25.94 -1.75
CA SER A 61 -0.07 26.13 -2.64
C SER A 61 -0.04 25.25 -3.89
N ARG A 62 0.96 24.37 -4.06
CA ARG A 62 0.65 23.10 -4.72
C ARG A 62 -0.47 22.52 -3.89
N PRO A 63 -1.60 22.08 -4.48
CA PRO A 63 -2.58 21.35 -3.71
C PRO A 63 -1.79 20.25 -2.99
N THR A 64 -1.74 20.32 -1.66
CA THR A 64 -1.37 19.18 -0.82
C THR A 64 -2.14 18.04 -1.43
N ALA A 65 -1.42 17.18 -2.15
CA ALA A 65 -1.98 16.27 -3.12
C ALA A 65 -3.20 15.66 -2.47
N GLU A 66 -4.38 15.95 -3.04
CA GLU A 66 -5.67 15.47 -2.58
C GLU A 66 -5.44 14.08 -1.99
N THR A 67 -5.44 13.96 -0.66
CA THR A 67 -5.92 12.75 -0.03
C THR A 67 -7.36 12.72 -0.44
N GLY A 68 -7.62 12.29 -1.68
CA GLY A 68 -8.95 12.16 -2.21
C GLY A 68 -9.61 11.23 -1.22
N THR A 69 -10.49 11.79 -0.39
CA THR A 69 -11.19 11.06 0.67
C THR A 69 -11.73 9.81 0.01
N PRO A 70 -11.22 8.61 0.35
CA PRO A 70 -11.75 7.41 -0.27
C PRO A 70 -13.20 7.33 0.16
N ALA A 71 -14.12 7.55 -0.78
CA ALA A 71 -15.52 7.35 -0.50
C ALA A 71 -15.75 5.84 -0.32
N ALA A 72 -15.70 5.36 0.93
CA ALA A 72 -16.73 4.52 1.55
C ALA A 72 -16.17 3.63 2.68
N CYS A 73 -16.86 3.68 3.83
CA CYS A 73 -16.76 2.71 4.92
C CYS A 73 -17.42 1.34 4.60
N ALA A 74 -18.03 1.20 3.43
CA ALA A 74 -18.70 -0.02 3.00
C ALA A 74 -17.78 -0.88 2.10
N PRO A 75 -17.62 -2.19 2.38
CA PRO A 75 -16.80 -3.06 1.56
C PRO A 75 -17.26 -3.12 0.09
N GLN A 76 -16.31 -2.90 -0.82
CA GLN A 76 -16.53 -2.91 -2.27
C GLN A 76 -16.12 -4.26 -2.84
N ARG A 77 -17.09 -5.00 -3.40
CA ARG A 77 -16.83 -6.25 -4.12
C ARG A 77 -16.22 -5.93 -5.47
N THR A 78 -15.18 -6.68 -5.84
CA THR A 78 -14.55 -6.57 -7.15
C THR A 78 -14.82 -7.85 -7.93
N ALA A 79 -15.53 -7.71 -9.05
CA ALA A 79 -15.63 -8.74 -10.07
C ALA A 79 -14.63 -8.42 -11.17
N ILE A 80 -13.76 -9.38 -11.51
CA ILE A 80 -12.73 -9.22 -12.54
C ILE A 80 -12.61 -10.50 -13.35
N ALA A 81 -12.40 -10.38 -14.66
CA ALA A 81 -12.10 -11.54 -15.49
C ALA A 81 -10.66 -12.01 -15.23
N LEU A 82 -10.44 -13.32 -15.23
CA LEU A 82 -9.10 -13.88 -15.02
C LEU A 82 -8.07 -13.36 -16.04
N GLY A 83 -8.52 -13.11 -17.29
CA GLY A 83 -7.68 -12.55 -18.35
C GLY A 83 -7.08 -11.18 -17.99
N ASP A 84 -7.80 -10.36 -17.21
CA ASP A 84 -7.33 -9.04 -16.80
C ASP A 84 -6.21 -9.11 -15.74
N LEU A 85 -6.07 -10.26 -15.06
CA LEU A 85 -5.03 -10.51 -14.06
C LEU A 85 -3.72 -10.99 -14.68
N VAL A 86 -3.77 -11.62 -15.85
CA VAL A 86 -2.58 -12.19 -16.52
C VAL A 86 -1.43 -11.18 -16.68
N PRO A 87 -1.67 -9.90 -17.08
CA PRO A 87 -0.60 -8.91 -17.19
C PRO A 87 0.11 -8.55 -15.88
N PHE A 88 -0.49 -8.88 -14.73
CA PHE A 88 0.03 -8.59 -13.38
C PHE A 88 0.76 -9.78 -12.75
N ILE A 89 0.83 -10.93 -13.44
CA ILE A 89 1.53 -12.11 -12.92
C ILE A 89 3.03 -11.85 -12.83
N ASP A 90 3.60 -12.07 -11.64
CA ASP A 90 5.02 -12.35 -11.48
C ASP A 90 5.27 -13.86 -11.63
N TRP A 91 5.92 -14.21 -12.74
CA TRP A 91 6.27 -15.59 -13.08
C TRP A 91 7.51 -16.10 -12.35
N SER A 92 8.28 -15.24 -11.66
CA SER A 92 9.48 -15.70 -10.95
C SER A 92 9.16 -16.73 -9.85
N PRO A 93 8.20 -16.48 -8.93
CA PRO A 93 7.89 -17.49 -7.92
C PRO A 93 7.17 -18.72 -8.49
N PHE A 94 6.55 -18.63 -9.67
CA PHE A 94 6.05 -19.82 -10.37
C PHE A 94 7.19 -20.82 -10.63
N PHE A 95 8.31 -20.37 -11.21
CA PHE A 95 9.46 -21.24 -11.43
C PHE A 95 10.08 -21.74 -10.12
N HIS A 96 10.13 -20.91 -9.08
CA HIS A 96 10.63 -21.33 -7.77
C HIS A 96 9.80 -22.46 -7.15
N ALA A 97 8.48 -22.47 -7.35
CA ALA A 97 7.61 -23.56 -6.89
C ALA A 97 7.92 -24.90 -7.59
N TRP A 98 8.56 -24.85 -8.76
CA TRP A 98 9.06 -26.01 -9.50
C TRP A 98 10.58 -26.21 -9.34
N GLU A 99 11.16 -25.62 -8.29
CA GLU A 99 12.60 -25.68 -7.96
C GLU A 99 13.55 -25.12 -9.04
N LEU A 100 13.00 -24.39 -10.02
CA LEU A 100 13.77 -23.70 -11.06
C LEU A 100 14.12 -22.29 -10.59
N ARG A 101 15.30 -22.14 -9.99
CA ARG A 101 15.76 -20.84 -9.45
C ARG A 101 16.17 -19.90 -10.58
N GLY A 102 15.49 -18.76 -10.69
CA GLY A 102 15.84 -17.75 -11.68
C GLY A 102 14.78 -16.66 -11.83
N ARG A 103 15.17 -15.54 -12.43
CA ARG A 103 14.25 -14.42 -12.68
C ARG A 103 13.57 -14.55 -14.03
N TYR A 104 12.24 -14.42 -14.11
CA TYR A 104 11.56 -14.31 -15.40
C TYR A 104 11.80 -12.92 -16.03
N PRO A 105 12.01 -12.80 -17.36
CA PRO A 105 12.15 -13.88 -18.35
C PRO A 105 13.60 -14.39 -18.52
N ALA A 106 14.56 -13.86 -17.77
CA ALA A 106 15.99 -14.18 -17.90
C ALA A 106 16.30 -15.68 -17.70
N ILE A 107 15.52 -16.39 -16.89
CA ILE A 107 15.66 -17.85 -16.64
C ILE A 107 15.64 -18.68 -17.93
N PHE A 108 14.96 -18.21 -18.99
CA PHE A 108 14.90 -18.90 -20.27
C PHE A 108 16.22 -18.92 -21.05
N GLY A 109 17.15 -18.04 -20.70
CA GLY A 109 18.50 -17.98 -21.27
C GLY A 109 19.53 -18.82 -20.50
N ASP A 110 19.13 -19.46 -19.40
CA ASP A 110 20.03 -20.28 -18.59
C ASP A 110 20.47 -21.54 -19.37
N PRO A 111 21.78 -21.86 -19.44
CA PRO A 111 22.28 -22.97 -20.25
C PRO A 111 21.90 -24.35 -19.69
N VAL A 112 21.56 -24.46 -18.41
CA VAL A 112 21.27 -25.74 -17.73
C VAL A 112 19.77 -25.96 -17.60
N ILE A 113 19.03 -24.94 -17.15
CA ILE A 113 17.59 -25.06 -16.82
C ILE A 113 16.66 -24.34 -17.80
N GLY A 114 17.20 -23.54 -18.73
CA GLY A 114 16.40 -22.67 -19.59
C GLY A 114 15.45 -23.42 -20.53
N LYS A 115 15.82 -24.63 -20.97
CA LYS A 115 14.96 -25.47 -21.82
C LYS A 115 13.73 -25.95 -21.04
N GLN A 116 13.95 -26.52 -19.86
CA GLN A 116 12.90 -27.03 -18.98
C GLN A 116 11.99 -25.89 -18.51
N ALA A 117 12.55 -24.71 -18.22
CA ALA A 117 11.77 -23.52 -17.86
C ALA A 117 10.83 -23.10 -19.00
N ARG A 118 11.27 -23.16 -20.27
CA ARG A 118 10.41 -22.85 -21.43
C ARG A 118 9.30 -23.88 -21.59
N GLU A 119 9.62 -25.17 -21.52
CA GLU A 119 8.62 -26.24 -21.64
C GLU A 119 7.54 -26.12 -20.56
N LEU A 120 7.94 -25.94 -19.29
CA LEU A 120 7.02 -25.71 -18.18
C LEU A 120 6.18 -24.44 -18.38
N PHE A 121 6.78 -23.35 -18.85
CA PHE A 121 6.06 -22.11 -19.09
C PHE A 121 5.04 -22.27 -20.23
N ASP A 122 5.39 -22.94 -21.32
CA ASP A 122 4.49 -23.18 -22.45
C ASP A 122 3.28 -24.03 -22.02
N ASP A 123 3.48 -25.04 -21.17
CA ASP A 123 2.39 -25.83 -20.60
C ASP A 123 1.52 -25.00 -19.64
N ALA A 124 2.14 -24.15 -18.82
CA ALA A 124 1.43 -23.23 -17.95
C ALA A 124 0.56 -22.25 -18.75
N GLN A 125 1.08 -21.70 -19.86
CA GLN A 125 0.32 -20.81 -20.74
C GLN A 125 -0.88 -21.54 -21.36
N LYS A 126 -0.69 -22.74 -21.92
CA LYS A 126 -1.80 -23.54 -22.50
C LYS A 126 -2.88 -23.84 -21.47
N LEU A 127 -2.50 -24.23 -20.25
CA LEU A 127 -3.47 -24.52 -19.20
C LEU A 127 -4.17 -23.24 -18.72
N LEU A 128 -3.45 -22.14 -18.58
CA LEU A 128 -4.01 -20.83 -18.24
C LEU A 128 -5.03 -20.35 -19.29
N GLU A 129 -4.72 -20.49 -20.57
CA GLU A 129 -5.64 -20.20 -21.68
C GLU A 129 -6.92 -21.03 -21.57
N GLN A 130 -6.81 -22.33 -21.27
CA GLN A 130 -7.98 -23.19 -21.07
C GLN A 130 -8.79 -22.79 -19.83
N ILE A 131 -8.13 -22.46 -18.72
CA ILE A 131 -8.77 -21.98 -17.49
C ILE A 131 -9.60 -20.73 -17.79
N ILE A 132 -9.03 -19.77 -18.51
CA ILE A 132 -9.70 -18.51 -18.86
C ILE A 132 -10.83 -18.76 -19.85
N ALA A 133 -10.57 -19.47 -20.95
CA ALA A 133 -11.56 -19.68 -22.01
C ALA A 133 -12.80 -20.45 -21.54
N LYS A 134 -12.62 -21.38 -20.58
CA LYS A 134 -13.70 -22.22 -20.04
C LYS A 134 -14.21 -21.73 -18.68
N ASN A 135 -13.71 -20.62 -18.15
CA ASN A 135 -14.02 -20.10 -16.81
C ASN A 135 -13.91 -21.19 -15.71
N LEU A 136 -12.80 -21.94 -15.72
CA LEU A 136 -12.63 -23.05 -14.79
C LEU A 136 -12.30 -22.59 -13.36
N LEU A 137 -11.76 -21.37 -13.23
CA LEU A 137 -11.48 -20.72 -11.96
C LEU A 137 -12.28 -19.40 -11.87
N GLU A 138 -12.43 -18.86 -10.67
CA GLU A 138 -13.13 -17.61 -10.43
C GLU A 138 -12.36 -16.69 -9.48
N ALA A 139 -12.14 -15.44 -9.88
CA ALA A 139 -11.54 -14.42 -9.03
C ALA A 139 -12.59 -13.70 -8.20
N ARG A 140 -12.42 -13.67 -6.87
CA ARG A 140 -13.28 -12.91 -5.96
C ARG A 140 -12.44 -12.03 -5.04
N GLY A 141 -12.82 -10.76 -4.95
CA GLY A 141 -12.09 -9.77 -4.16
C GLY A 141 -13.01 -8.80 -3.44
N VAL A 142 -12.54 -8.30 -2.30
CA VAL A 142 -13.17 -7.23 -1.55
C VAL A 142 -12.10 -6.30 -1.01
N TYR A 143 -12.37 -4.99 -1.05
CA TYR A 143 -11.53 -3.98 -0.39
C TYR A 143 -12.40 -2.88 0.23
N SER A 144 -11.81 -2.12 1.14
CA SER A 144 -12.46 -0.97 1.78
C SER A 144 -11.40 0.00 2.29
N PHE A 145 -11.83 1.21 2.61
CA PHE A 145 -11.05 2.22 3.32
C PHE A 145 -11.80 2.68 4.55
N TRP A 146 -11.06 3.03 5.60
CA TRP A 146 -11.63 3.53 6.84
C TRP A 146 -10.85 4.75 7.32
N PRO A 147 -11.55 5.79 7.81
CA PRO A 147 -10.89 6.86 8.56
C PRO A 147 -10.12 6.23 9.72
N ALA A 148 -8.85 6.60 9.84
CA ALA A 148 -7.91 5.98 10.77
C ALA A 148 -7.03 7.02 11.48
N ASN A 149 -6.67 6.76 12.74
CA ASN A 149 -5.62 7.48 13.43
C ASN A 149 -4.77 6.50 14.24
N SER A 150 -3.48 6.81 14.40
CA SER A 150 -2.62 6.04 15.28
C SER A 150 -2.75 6.48 16.74
N THR A 151 -2.73 5.51 17.65
CA THR A 151 -2.75 5.69 19.10
C THR A 151 -1.63 4.83 19.69
N GLY A 152 -0.46 5.43 19.91
CA GLY A 152 0.75 4.68 20.28
C GLY A 152 1.20 3.77 19.13
N ASP A 153 1.23 2.46 19.38
CA ASP A 153 1.63 1.44 18.39
C ASP A 153 0.43 0.84 17.62
N ASP A 154 -0.77 1.36 17.83
CA ASP A 154 -2.01 0.85 17.23
C ASP A 154 -2.63 1.83 16.25
N VAL A 155 -3.55 1.34 15.43
CA VAL A 155 -4.36 2.16 14.52
C VAL A 155 -5.83 1.92 14.81
N ASP A 156 -6.50 2.95 15.31
CA ASP A 156 -7.94 2.98 15.51
C ASP A 156 -8.65 3.37 14.21
N LEU A 157 -9.69 2.62 13.86
CA LEU A 157 -10.56 2.88 12.71
C LEU A 157 -11.90 3.43 13.18
N TYR A 158 -12.52 4.28 12.36
CA TYR A 158 -13.79 4.93 12.68
C TYR A 158 -14.88 4.63 11.66
N THR A 159 -16.15 4.81 12.06
CA THR A 159 -17.31 4.53 11.20
C THR A 159 -17.49 5.51 10.06
N ASP A 160 -16.91 6.70 10.16
CA ASP A 160 -17.03 7.81 9.22
C ASP A 160 -16.02 8.91 9.58
N ASP A 161 -15.90 9.94 8.73
CA ASP A 161 -14.94 11.03 8.87
C ASP A 161 -15.14 11.89 10.13
N THR A 162 -16.28 11.78 10.84
CA THR A 162 -16.46 12.48 12.13
C THR A 162 -15.56 11.90 13.21
N ARG A 163 -15.09 10.66 13.05
CA ARG A 163 -14.22 9.95 14.00
C ARG A 163 -14.78 9.88 15.42
N SER A 164 -16.11 10.00 15.55
CA SER A 164 -16.82 10.02 16.84
C SER A 164 -17.03 8.62 17.42
N LYS A 165 -17.16 7.61 16.55
CA LYS A 165 -17.38 6.22 16.92
C LYS A 165 -16.28 5.32 16.38
N LYS A 166 -15.52 4.70 17.29
CA LYS A 166 -14.54 3.68 16.95
C LYS A 166 -15.22 2.43 16.38
N LEU A 167 -14.71 1.94 15.26
CA LEU A 167 -15.15 0.77 14.54
C LEU A 167 -14.33 -0.47 14.92
N ALA A 168 -13.00 -0.36 14.88
CA ALA A 168 -12.04 -1.43 15.20
C ALA A 168 -10.66 -0.85 15.53
N THR A 169 -9.76 -1.71 15.98
CA THR A 169 -8.33 -1.37 16.20
C THR A 169 -7.48 -2.45 15.54
N PHE A 170 -6.46 -2.03 14.78
CA PHE A 170 -5.37 -2.90 14.34
C PHE A 170 -4.17 -2.72 15.27
N TYR A 171 -3.59 -3.84 15.70
CA TYR A 171 -2.53 -3.86 16.71
C TYR A 171 -1.19 -4.19 16.08
N PHE A 172 -0.23 -3.27 16.20
CA PHE A 172 1.11 -3.46 15.65
C PHE A 172 2.17 -3.64 16.73
N LEU A 173 3.28 -4.23 16.30
CA LEU A 173 4.50 -4.41 17.07
C LEU A 173 5.52 -3.35 16.62
N ARG A 174 6.49 -3.07 17.48
CA ARG A 174 7.59 -2.14 17.21
C ARG A 174 8.92 -2.87 17.27
N GLN A 175 9.82 -2.54 16.34
CA GLN A 175 11.21 -3.00 16.44
C GLN A 175 11.81 -2.66 17.82
N GLN A 176 12.54 -3.59 18.43
CA GLN A 176 13.15 -3.36 19.76
C GLN A 176 14.68 -3.52 19.76
N MET A 177 15.28 -3.63 18.56
CA MET A 177 16.74 -3.70 18.39
C MET A 177 17.39 -2.33 18.58
N GLN A 178 18.64 -2.32 19.04
CA GLN A 178 19.44 -1.09 19.07
C GLN A 178 19.73 -0.64 17.64
N LYS A 179 19.38 0.61 17.34
CA LYS A 179 19.60 1.23 16.03
C LYS A 179 20.80 2.19 16.09
N PRO A 180 21.54 2.36 14.97
CA PRO A 180 22.52 3.44 14.84
C PRO A 180 21.88 4.81 15.03
N ALA A 181 22.69 5.82 15.36
CA ALA A 181 22.21 7.20 15.47
C ALA A 181 21.50 7.66 14.18
N GLY A 182 20.34 8.30 14.34
CA GLY A 182 19.52 8.75 13.21
C GLY A 182 18.59 7.68 12.60
N GLN A 183 18.63 6.44 13.10
CA GLN A 183 17.64 5.43 12.77
C GLN A 183 16.66 5.21 13.93
N PHE A 184 15.41 4.95 13.57
CA PHE A 184 14.33 4.75 14.53
C PHE A 184 13.81 3.33 14.46
N ASN A 185 13.21 2.89 15.56
CA ASN A 185 12.53 1.62 15.62
C ASN A 185 11.15 1.74 15.00
N HIS A 186 10.95 1.08 13.87
CA HIS A 186 9.74 1.19 13.08
C HIS A 186 8.57 0.40 13.67
N CYS A 187 7.38 0.99 13.57
CA CYS A 187 6.06 0.37 13.75
C CYS A 187 5.18 0.77 12.54
N LEU A 188 4.25 -0.09 12.11
CA LEU A 188 3.35 0.25 11.00
C LEU A 188 2.42 1.42 11.35
N ALA A 189 2.07 1.58 12.63
CA ALA A 189 1.27 2.72 13.11
C ALA A 189 1.95 4.07 12.86
N ASP A 190 3.29 4.11 12.73
CA ASP A 190 4.04 5.34 12.45
C ASP A 190 3.68 5.96 11.09
N PHE A 191 3.09 5.17 10.19
CA PHE A 191 2.68 5.61 8.85
C PHE A 191 1.21 6.06 8.79
N ILE A 192 0.56 6.22 9.94
CA ILE A 192 -0.80 6.76 10.06
C ILE A 192 -0.75 7.99 10.98
N PHE A 193 -1.42 9.06 10.59
CA PHE A 193 -1.45 10.31 11.33
C PHE A 193 -1.95 10.09 12.78
N PRO A 194 -1.19 10.53 13.79
CA PRO A 194 -1.53 10.28 15.18
C PRO A 194 -2.76 11.04 15.62
N GLN A 195 -3.56 10.42 16.49
CA GLN A 195 -4.62 11.13 17.18
C GLN A 195 -3.98 12.27 17.99
N SER A 196 -4.36 13.53 17.72
CA SER A 196 -3.76 14.68 18.39
C SER A 196 -3.97 14.57 19.90
N ALA A 197 -2.91 14.27 20.64
CA ALA A 197 -2.90 14.25 22.10
C ALA A 197 -2.89 15.68 22.65
N GLY A 198 -3.95 16.47 22.38
CA GLY A 198 -4.28 17.73 23.07
C GLY A 198 -3.23 18.85 23.21
N SER A 199 -2.00 18.72 22.68
CA SER A 199 -0.89 19.61 23.11
C SER A 199 0.20 19.88 22.07
N LEU A 200 0.10 19.38 20.84
CA LEU A 200 0.98 19.84 19.76
C LEU A 200 0.26 20.96 18.99
N PRO A 201 0.91 22.13 18.78
CA PRO A 201 0.31 23.19 17.98
C PRO A 201 0.01 22.63 16.59
N ALA A 202 -1.25 22.75 16.17
CA ALA A 202 -1.65 22.42 14.82
C ALA A 202 -0.72 23.16 13.84
N PRO A 203 -0.17 22.49 12.82
CA PRO A 203 0.56 23.19 11.78
C PRO A 203 -0.31 24.32 11.23
N ALA A 204 0.31 25.47 10.91
CA ALA A 204 -0.38 26.71 10.51
C ALA A 204 -1.20 26.59 9.20
N SER A 205 -1.18 25.43 8.56
CA SER A 205 -2.03 25.07 7.42
C SER A 205 -3.16 24.16 7.87
N ASN A 206 -4.36 24.36 7.34
CA ASN A 206 -5.54 23.49 7.45
C ASN A 206 -5.34 22.04 6.90
N ALA A 207 -4.14 21.47 7.01
CA ALA A 207 -3.84 20.07 6.73
C ALA A 207 -4.58 19.25 7.78
N GLN A 208 -5.76 18.77 7.38
CA GLN A 208 -6.65 17.96 8.19
C GLN A 208 -5.86 16.85 8.87
N SER A 209 -6.08 16.68 10.19
CA SER A 209 -5.64 15.55 11.01
C SER A 209 -6.31 14.23 10.61
N GLU A 210 -6.64 14.07 9.33
CA GLU A 210 -7.45 13.03 8.74
C GLU A 210 -6.54 12.10 7.94
N ASP A 211 -6.41 10.86 8.42
CA ASP A 211 -5.74 9.79 7.67
C ASP A 211 -6.68 8.60 7.50
N TYR A 212 -6.27 7.65 6.67
CA TYR A 212 -7.06 6.48 6.30
C TYR A 212 -6.20 5.23 6.29
N LEU A 213 -6.82 4.10 6.64
CA LEU A 213 -6.25 2.78 6.44
C LEU A 213 -7.14 2.04 5.45
N GLY A 214 -6.54 1.41 4.45
CA GLY A 214 -7.25 0.50 3.56
C GLY A 214 -7.05 -0.96 3.95
N GLY A 215 -7.91 -1.83 3.45
CA GLY A 215 -7.75 -3.28 3.60
C GLY A 215 -8.35 -4.03 2.44
N PHE A 216 -7.83 -5.23 2.16
CA PHE A 216 -8.31 -6.08 1.08
C PHE A 216 -8.22 -7.57 1.41
N ALA A 217 -9.03 -8.35 0.72
CA ALA A 217 -8.93 -9.80 0.64
C ALA A 217 -9.33 -10.27 -0.77
N VAL A 218 -8.46 -11.05 -1.41
CA VAL A 218 -8.64 -11.59 -2.77
C VAL A 218 -8.39 -13.08 -2.79
N SER A 219 -9.05 -13.80 -3.69
CA SER A 219 -8.89 -15.24 -3.83
C SER A 219 -9.26 -15.73 -5.22
N ILE A 220 -8.64 -16.85 -5.61
CA ILE A 220 -8.97 -17.63 -6.80
C ILE A 220 -9.64 -18.94 -6.37
N HIS A 221 -10.89 -19.12 -6.78
CA HIS A 221 -11.74 -20.26 -6.46
C HIS A 221 -11.70 -21.30 -7.58
N GLY A 222 -12.00 -22.57 -7.27
CA GLY A 222 -12.03 -23.68 -8.22
C GLY A 222 -10.69 -24.43 -8.38
N GLY A 223 -9.61 -23.92 -7.79
CA GLY A 223 -8.26 -24.46 -7.99
C GLY A 223 -8.08 -25.85 -7.38
N ASP A 224 -8.63 -26.09 -6.18
CA ASP A 224 -8.57 -27.39 -5.53
C ASP A 224 -9.47 -28.41 -6.25
N GLU A 225 -10.65 -27.98 -6.71
CA GLU A 225 -11.59 -28.83 -7.44
C GLU A 225 -11.05 -29.26 -8.80
N LEU A 226 -10.44 -28.32 -9.55
CA LEU A 226 -9.84 -28.61 -10.84
C LEU A 226 -8.59 -29.51 -10.67
N ALA A 227 -7.76 -29.26 -9.66
CA ALA A 227 -6.60 -30.11 -9.37
C ALA A 227 -7.02 -31.53 -8.98
N GLU A 228 -8.07 -31.68 -8.17
CA GLU A 228 -8.60 -32.99 -7.79
C GLU A 228 -9.21 -33.74 -8.98
N ARG A 229 -9.79 -33.02 -9.96
CA ARG A 229 -10.24 -33.62 -11.21
C ARG A 229 -9.06 -34.20 -12.01
N PHE A 230 -7.99 -33.43 -12.20
CA PHE A 230 -6.80 -33.93 -12.91
C PHE A 230 -6.18 -35.15 -12.21
N LYS A 231 -6.13 -35.14 -10.88
CA LYS A 231 -5.66 -36.28 -10.09
C LYS A 231 -6.49 -37.55 -10.34
N LYS A 232 -7.82 -37.44 -10.43
CA LYS A 232 -8.70 -38.58 -10.76
C LYS A 232 -8.50 -39.10 -12.18
N GLU A 233 -8.02 -38.25 -13.08
CA GLU A 233 -7.64 -38.58 -14.45
C GLU A 233 -6.17 -39.08 -14.54
N HIS A 234 -5.49 -39.29 -13.40
CA HIS A 234 -4.08 -39.67 -13.29
C HIS A 234 -3.09 -38.66 -13.89
N ASP A 235 -3.47 -37.38 -13.93
CA ASP A 235 -2.64 -36.26 -14.37
C ASP A 235 -2.23 -35.37 -13.18
N ASP A 236 -1.36 -35.91 -12.32
CA ASP A 236 -0.86 -35.17 -11.15
C ASP A 236 -0.12 -33.87 -11.56
N TYR A 237 0.51 -33.87 -12.75
CA TYR A 237 1.23 -32.72 -13.28
C TYR A 237 0.31 -31.52 -13.51
N SER A 238 -0.79 -31.70 -14.25
CA SER A 238 -1.78 -30.63 -14.47
C SER A 238 -2.46 -30.19 -13.18
N GLY A 239 -2.62 -31.10 -12.21
CA GLY A 239 -3.11 -30.77 -10.87
C GLY A 239 -2.18 -29.82 -10.10
N ILE A 240 -0.88 -30.10 -10.07
CA ILE A 240 0.13 -29.22 -9.46
C ILE A 240 0.21 -27.89 -10.22
N LEU A 241 0.20 -27.94 -11.55
CA LEU A 241 0.25 -26.76 -12.42
C LEU A 241 -0.95 -25.84 -12.19
N THR A 242 -2.15 -26.41 -12.03
CA THR A 242 -3.38 -25.67 -11.69
C THR A 242 -3.22 -24.92 -10.37
N LYS A 243 -2.70 -25.57 -9.32
CA LYS A 243 -2.52 -24.91 -8.02
C LYS A 243 -1.49 -23.79 -8.09
N ALA A 244 -0.39 -24.01 -8.81
CA ALA A 244 0.62 -22.97 -9.05
C ALA A 244 0.04 -21.77 -9.81
N LEU A 245 -0.77 -22.01 -10.85
CA LEU A 245 -1.44 -20.95 -11.61
C LEU A 245 -2.47 -20.19 -10.76
N ALA A 246 -3.26 -20.88 -9.95
CA ALA A 246 -4.23 -20.25 -9.04
C ALA A 246 -3.52 -19.32 -8.05
N ASP A 247 -2.40 -19.76 -7.47
CA ASP A 247 -1.57 -18.94 -6.58
C ASP A 247 -1.00 -17.70 -7.29
N ARG A 248 -0.47 -17.86 -8.51
CA ARG A 248 -0.01 -16.72 -9.32
C ARG A 248 -1.12 -15.72 -9.65
N LEU A 249 -2.32 -16.22 -9.96
CA LEU A 249 -3.48 -15.37 -10.21
C LEU A 249 -3.95 -14.64 -8.95
N ALA A 250 -3.86 -15.26 -7.75
CA ALA A 250 -4.19 -14.61 -6.50
C ALA A 250 -3.23 -13.44 -6.18
N GLU A 251 -1.93 -13.65 -6.37
CA GLU A 251 -0.92 -12.59 -6.22
C GLU A 251 -1.08 -11.47 -7.27
N ALA A 252 -1.35 -11.84 -8.52
CA ALA A 252 -1.67 -10.88 -9.58
C ALA A 252 -2.92 -10.05 -9.25
N PHE A 253 -3.93 -10.68 -8.63
CA PHE A 253 -5.12 -9.98 -8.15
C PHE A 253 -4.79 -9.01 -7.01
N ALA A 254 -3.92 -9.39 -6.08
CA ALA A 254 -3.47 -8.49 -5.02
C ALA A 254 -2.76 -7.24 -5.59
N GLU A 255 -1.89 -7.42 -6.60
CA GLU A 255 -1.21 -6.32 -7.28
C GLU A 255 -2.19 -5.44 -8.08
N TYR A 256 -3.10 -6.05 -8.84
CA TYR A 256 -4.16 -5.33 -9.55
C TYR A 256 -5.02 -4.51 -8.59
N LEU A 257 -5.48 -5.11 -7.49
CA LEU A 257 -6.37 -4.44 -6.55
C LEU A 257 -5.63 -3.35 -5.78
N HIS A 258 -4.34 -3.53 -5.49
CA HIS A 258 -3.52 -2.48 -4.94
C HIS A 258 -3.40 -1.28 -5.89
N LYS A 259 -3.20 -1.52 -7.19
CA LYS A 259 -3.23 -0.45 -8.20
C LYS A 259 -4.58 0.29 -8.20
N GLN A 260 -5.69 -0.44 -8.15
CA GLN A 260 -7.03 0.17 -8.06
C GLN A 260 -7.19 0.97 -6.76
N ALA A 261 -6.69 0.46 -5.64
CA ALA A 261 -6.72 1.14 -4.35
C ALA A 261 -5.94 2.46 -4.40
N ARG A 262 -4.74 2.48 -5.00
CA ARG A 262 -3.96 3.73 -5.19
C ARG A 262 -4.70 4.74 -6.07
N ILE A 263 -5.37 4.29 -7.13
CA ILE A 263 -6.21 5.13 -8.00
C ILE A 263 -7.40 5.70 -7.22
N ALA A 264 -8.08 4.87 -6.42
CA ALA A 264 -9.20 5.26 -5.59
C ALA A 264 -8.80 6.30 -4.53
N TRP A 265 -7.61 6.14 -3.93
CA TRP A 265 -7.00 7.08 -2.98
C TRP A 265 -6.50 8.39 -3.63
N GLY A 266 -6.57 8.51 -4.95
CA GLY A 266 -6.19 9.72 -5.69
C GLY A 266 -4.72 9.77 -6.12
N PHE A 267 -3.78 9.35 -5.26
CA PHE A 267 -2.34 9.47 -5.57
C PHE A 267 -1.86 8.53 -6.69
N GLY A 268 -2.60 7.45 -6.99
CA GLY A 268 -2.28 6.51 -8.06
C GLY A 268 -2.79 6.91 -9.45
N ARG A 269 -3.61 7.96 -9.59
CA ARG A 269 -4.30 8.30 -10.86
C ARG A 269 -3.36 8.66 -12.01
N ASN A 270 -2.17 9.18 -11.69
CA ASN A 270 -1.17 9.59 -12.67
C ASN A 270 0.01 8.59 -12.79
N GLU A 271 -0.08 7.41 -12.15
CA GLU A 271 0.97 6.40 -12.22
C GLU A 271 1.11 5.81 -13.63
N LYS A 272 2.33 5.84 -14.17
CA LYS A 272 2.69 5.21 -15.45
C LYS A 272 3.75 4.13 -15.21
N LEU A 273 3.38 3.11 -14.45
CA LEU A 273 4.28 2.02 -14.06
C LEU A 273 4.10 0.82 -14.99
N SER A 274 5.22 0.24 -15.43
CA SER A 274 5.22 -1.06 -16.11
C SER A 274 5.00 -2.19 -15.10
N ASN A 275 4.66 -3.41 -15.56
CA ASN A 275 4.57 -4.57 -14.65
C ASN A 275 5.91 -4.83 -13.93
N VAL A 276 7.05 -4.59 -14.59
CA VAL A 276 8.37 -4.71 -13.97
C VAL A 276 8.57 -3.69 -12.85
N ASP A 277 8.01 -2.49 -12.99
CA ASP A 277 8.05 -1.46 -11.95
C ASP A 277 7.13 -1.80 -10.78
N LEU A 278 5.97 -2.41 -11.04
CA LEU A 278 5.05 -2.93 -10.01
C LEU A 278 5.71 -4.04 -9.18
N ILE A 279 6.32 -5.03 -9.84
CA ILE A 279 7.08 -6.11 -9.16
C ILE A 279 8.25 -5.57 -8.34
N ARG A 280 8.83 -4.44 -8.76
CA ARG A 280 9.90 -3.74 -8.02
C ARG A 280 9.37 -2.73 -7.00
N GLU A 281 8.06 -2.71 -6.78
CA GLU A 281 7.38 -1.87 -5.80
C GLU A 281 7.68 -0.36 -5.96
N LYS A 282 7.83 0.13 -7.20
CA LYS A 282 8.17 1.54 -7.48
C LYS A 282 7.00 2.52 -7.33
N TYR A 283 5.87 2.06 -6.79
CA TYR A 283 4.72 2.91 -6.45
C TYR A 283 4.86 3.50 -5.05
N ARG A 284 4.04 4.51 -4.74
CA ARG A 284 3.86 5.02 -3.38
C ARG A 284 2.99 4.07 -2.56
N GLY A 285 3.31 3.91 -1.28
CA GLY A 285 2.52 3.13 -0.32
C GLY A 285 2.87 1.64 -0.32
N ILE A 286 2.36 0.92 0.68
CA ILE A 286 2.63 -0.50 0.91
C ILE A 286 1.35 -1.27 1.20
N ARG A 287 1.41 -2.59 1.03
CA ARG A 287 0.30 -3.51 1.29
C ARG A 287 0.61 -4.66 2.28
N PRO A 288 1.04 -4.39 3.52
CA PRO A 288 1.49 -5.43 4.45
C PRO A 288 0.38 -6.43 4.80
N ALA A 289 0.75 -7.70 4.85
CA ALA A 289 -0.14 -8.82 5.12
C ALA A 289 0.22 -9.49 6.45
N ALA A 290 -0.77 -9.76 7.29
CA ALA A 290 -0.58 -10.36 8.60
C ALA A 290 0.05 -11.78 8.52
N GLY A 291 1.19 -11.94 9.16
CA GLY A 291 2.10 -13.09 9.02
C GLY A 291 3.45 -12.75 8.38
N TYR A 292 3.54 -11.62 7.68
CA TYR A 292 4.79 -11.16 7.09
C TYR A 292 5.66 -10.43 8.12
N PRO A 293 6.96 -10.25 7.87
CA PRO A 293 7.90 -9.71 8.86
C PRO A 293 7.54 -8.36 9.49
N ALA A 294 6.77 -7.50 8.80
CA ALA A 294 6.34 -6.19 9.31
C ALA A 294 5.15 -6.28 10.29
N CYS A 295 4.35 -7.34 10.19
CA CYS A 295 3.19 -7.62 11.03
C CYS A 295 3.05 -9.15 11.21
N PRO A 296 3.94 -9.78 11.99
CA PRO A 296 4.04 -11.24 12.06
C PRO A 296 2.84 -11.92 12.73
N ASP A 297 2.03 -11.16 13.48
CA ASP A 297 0.84 -11.70 14.13
C ASP A 297 -0.27 -12.01 13.12
N HIS A 298 -0.52 -13.30 12.88
CA HIS A 298 -1.59 -13.76 12.01
C HIS A 298 -3.01 -13.48 12.53
N ALA A 299 -3.20 -13.22 13.83
CA ALA A 299 -4.52 -12.98 14.42
C ALA A 299 -5.18 -11.71 13.86
N GLU A 300 -4.40 -10.74 13.38
CA GLU A 300 -4.90 -9.52 12.73
C GLU A 300 -5.75 -9.80 11.48
N LYS A 301 -5.63 -10.99 10.87
CA LYS A 301 -6.52 -11.41 9.78
C LYS A 301 -7.98 -11.46 10.21
N ARG A 302 -8.27 -11.79 11.48
CA ARG A 302 -9.66 -11.86 11.96
C ARG A 302 -10.31 -10.49 11.90
N THR A 303 -9.67 -9.46 12.46
CA THR A 303 -10.13 -8.07 12.41
C THR A 303 -10.40 -7.63 10.97
N LEU A 304 -9.46 -7.90 10.07
CA LEU A 304 -9.60 -7.56 8.65
C LEU A 304 -10.78 -8.29 7.98
N PHE A 305 -10.95 -9.59 8.25
CA PHE A 305 -12.03 -10.40 7.68
C PHE A 305 -13.40 -9.93 8.14
N ASP A 306 -13.53 -9.58 9.42
CA ASP A 306 -14.77 -9.10 10.01
C ASP A 306 -15.15 -7.73 9.41
N LEU A 307 -14.18 -6.81 9.31
CA LEU A 307 -14.37 -5.49 8.71
C LEU A 307 -14.77 -5.56 7.23
N LEU A 308 -14.14 -6.45 6.46
CA LEU A 308 -14.44 -6.61 5.03
C LEU A 308 -15.67 -7.49 4.77
N GLY A 309 -16.16 -8.22 5.78
CA GLY A 309 -17.09 -9.33 5.57
C GLY A 309 -16.54 -10.33 4.55
N ALA A 310 -15.24 -10.67 4.63
CA ALA A 310 -14.50 -11.39 3.59
C ALA A 310 -15.09 -12.78 3.27
N GLU A 311 -15.61 -13.49 4.27
CA GLU A 311 -16.32 -14.77 4.07
C GLU A 311 -17.56 -14.61 3.20
N LYS A 312 -18.31 -13.52 3.38
CA LYS A 312 -19.53 -13.23 2.60
C LYS A 312 -19.21 -12.61 1.23
N ASN A 313 -18.20 -11.75 1.17
CA ASN A 313 -17.94 -10.89 0.02
C ASN A 313 -16.92 -11.46 -0.96
N ALA A 314 -15.96 -12.26 -0.50
CA ALA A 314 -14.94 -12.90 -1.31
C ALA A 314 -14.93 -14.44 -1.17
N ALA A 315 -15.82 -15.02 -0.35
CA ALA A 315 -15.91 -16.45 -0.08
C ALA A 315 -14.62 -17.07 0.51
N ILE A 316 -13.82 -16.26 1.20
CA ILE A 316 -12.56 -16.70 1.82
C ILE A 316 -12.84 -17.08 3.26
N LYS A 317 -12.55 -18.32 3.64
CA LYS A 317 -12.64 -18.80 5.02
C LYS A 317 -11.31 -18.65 5.73
N LEU A 318 -11.36 -18.43 7.03
CA LEU A 318 -10.17 -18.34 7.88
C LEU A 318 -10.21 -19.50 8.89
N THR A 319 -9.18 -20.35 8.89
CA THR A 319 -9.07 -21.50 9.81
C THR A 319 -8.79 -21.05 11.24
N GLU A 320 -8.81 -21.98 12.19
CA GLU A 320 -8.43 -21.73 13.59
C GLU A 320 -6.97 -21.24 13.74
N SER A 321 -6.09 -21.65 12.82
CA SER A 321 -4.69 -21.18 12.74
C SER A 321 -4.53 -19.90 11.92
N TYR A 322 -5.64 -19.25 11.55
CA TYR A 322 -5.70 -18.08 10.68
C TYR A 322 -5.19 -18.32 9.24
N ALA A 323 -5.10 -19.57 8.77
CA ALA A 323 -4.83 -19.82 7.36
C ALA A 323 -6.06 -19.48 6.51
N MET A 324 -5.85 -18.99 5.29
CA MET A 324 -6.95 -18.66 4.38
C MET A 324 -7.28 -19.85 3.48
N HIS A 325 -8.57 -20.05 3.21
CA HIS A 325 -9.06 -21.05 2.26
C HIS A 325 -10.07 -20.40 1.29
N PRO A 326 -9.91 -20.53 -0.05
CA PRO A 326 -8.90 -21.31 -0.78
C PRO A 326 -7.45 -20.90 -0.48
N GLY A 327 -6.50 -21.83 -0.68
CA GLY A 327 -5.08 -21.55 -0.40
C GLY A 327 -4.51 -20.43 -1.27
N ALA A 328 -5.00 -20.32 -2.51
CA ALA A 328 -4.71 -19.21 -3.42
C ALA A 328 -5.49 -17.94 -3.02
N SER A 329 -5.14 -17.37 -1.87
CA SER A 329 -5.74 -16.16 -1.31
C SER A 329 -4.68 -15.22 -0.76
N VAL A 330 -4.92 -13.91 -0.89
CA VAL A 330 -4.07 -12.85 -0.33
C VAL A 330 -4.95 -11.86 0.40
N SER A 331 -4.53 -11.43 1.59
CA SER A 331 -5.19 -10.35 2.33
C SER A 331 -4.15 -9.47 3.02
N GLY A 332 -4.49 -8.21 3.21
CA GLY A 332 -3.59 -7.24 3.82
C GLY A 332 -4.22 -5.87 3.99
N LEU A 333 -3.42 -4.97 4.54
CA LEU A 333 -3.76 -3.56 4.76
C LEU A 333 -3.13 -2.70 3.67
N TYR A 334 -3.67 -1.52 3.41
CA TYR A 334 -3.07 -0.51 2.53
C TYR A 334 -2.67 0.72 3.33
N PHE A 335 -1.40 1.12 3.19
CA PHE A 335 -0.85 2.35 3.76
C PHE A 335 -0.46 3.30 2.64
N SER A 336 -0.90 4.56 2.73
CA SER A 336 -0.68 5.56 1.69
C SER A 336 0.50 6.49 1.96
N HIS A 337 1.09 6.47 3.15
CA HIS A 337 2.19 7.39 3.49
C HIS A 337 3.37 7.22 2.52
N PRO A 338 3.96 8.31 1.98
CA PRO A 338 5.02 8.23 0.98
C PRO A 338 6.27 7.50 1.47
N ASP A 339 6.58 7.60 2.76
CA ASP A 339 7.72 6.92 3.39
C ASP A 339 7.37 5.53 3.97
N ALA A 340 6.13 5.05 3.76
CA ALA A 340 5.75 3.71 4.19
C ALA A 340 6.61 2.68 3.47
N LYS A 341 7.17 1.74 4.23
CA LYS A 341 8.10 0.73 3.72
C LYS A 341 7.97 -0.57 4.48
N TYR A 342 8.31 -1.68 3.82
CA TYR A 342 8.44 -2.96 4.50
C TYR A 342 9.68 -3.00 5.39
N PHE A 343 9.53 -3.60 6.57
CA PHE A 343 10.61 -3.86 7.52
C PHE A 343 10.32 -5.16 8.28
N ALA A 344 11.32 -5.74 8.93
CA ALA A 344 11.13 -6.88 9.82
C ALA A 344 11.11 -6.42 11.27
N ILE A 345 10.11 -6.84 12.05
CA ILE A 345 10.03 -6.57 13.50
C ILE A 345 11.25 -7.10 14.23
N GLY A 346 11.69 -8.31 13.86
CA GLY A 346 12.79 -8.99 14.54
C GLY A 346 12.35 -9.55 15.90
N GLN A 347 13.30 -9.62 16.84
CA GLN A 347 13.06 -10.08 18.20
C GLN A 347 12.48 -8.96 19.07
N ILE A 348 11.46 -9.27 19.88
CA ILE A 348 10.79 -8.36 20.82
C ILE A 348 11.00 -8.80 22.26
N GLY A 349 11.03 -7.84 23.18
CA GLY A 349 11.17 -8.09 24.61
C GLY A 349 9.86 -8.50 25.28
N ARG A 350 9.99 -9.08 26.48
CA ARG A 350 8.84 -9.52 27.30
C ARG A 350 7.92 -8.37 27.70
N ASP A 351 8.47 -7.18 27.87
CA ASP A 351 7.73 -5.94 28.12
C ASP A 351 6.74 -5.64 26.98
N GLN A 352 7.18 -5.70 25.72
CA GLN A 352 6.32 -5.48 24.57
C GLN A 352 5.26 -6.59 24.42
N VAL A 353 5.60 -7.84 24.72
CA VAL A 353 4.62 -8.94 24.70
C VAL A 353 3.51 -8.73 25.74
N ILE A 354 3.87 -8.31 26.96
CA ILE A 354 2.89 -8.01 28.01
C ILE A 354 1.99 -6.85 27.60
N ASP A 355 2.57 -5.77 27.08
CA ASP A 355 1.83 -4.61 26.58
C ASP A 355 0.88 -4.98 25.43
N TYR A 356 1.37 -5.72 24.43
CA TYR A 356 0.59 -6.18 23.29
C TYR A 356 -0.56 -7.10 23.71
N ALA A 357 -0.31 -8.05 24.63
CA ALA A 357 -1.35 -8.91 25.19
C ALA A 357 -2.43 -8.10 25.92
N ALA A 358 -2.03 -7.09 26.70
CA ALA A 358 -2.97 -6.20 27.38
C ALA A 358 -3.82 -5.39 26.39
N ARG A 359 -3.21 -4.82 25.34
CA ARG A 359 -3.91 -4.04 24.30
C ARG A 359 -4.93 -4.88 23.53
N ARG A 360 -4.62 -6.15 23.24
CA ARG A 360 -5.53 -7.11 22.60
C ARG A 360 -6.55 -7.74 23.54
N GLY A 361 -6.38 -7.62 24.86
CA GLY A 361 -7.20 -8.32 25.84
C GLY A 361 -6.99 -9.85 25.82
N GLU A 362 -5.79 -10.30 25.48
CA GLU A 362 -5.44 -11.72 25.35
C GLU A 362 -4.51 -12.18 26.50
N PRO A 363 -4.52 -13.48 26.86
CA PRO A 363 -3.52 -14.03 27.78
C PRO A 363 -2.11 -13.95 27.17
N ILE A 364 -1.11 -13.58 27.98
CA ILE A 364 0.30 -13.49 27.58
C ILE A 364 0.77 -14.79 26.88
N ALA A 365 0.46 -15.95 27.46
CA ALA A 365 0.84 -17.24 26.90
C ALA A 365 0.28 -17.50 25.48
N ALA A 366 -0.88 -16.94 25.14
CA ALA A 366 -1.46 -17.05 23.81
C ALA A 366 -0.69 -16.19 22.79
N VAL A 367 -0.27 -14.98 23.20
CA VAL A 367 0.58 -14.09 22.40
C VAL A 367 1.97 -14.69 22.22
N GLU A 368 2.60 -15.20 23.29
CA GLU A 368 3.91 -15.87 23.24
C GLU A 368 3.91 -17.06 22.28
N LYS A 369 2.87 -17.90 22.34
CA LYS A 369 2.72 -19.03 21.40
C LYS A 369 2.66 -18.57 19.95
N ARG A 370 1.95 -17.46 19.68
CA ARG A 370 1.72 -16.97 18.32
C ARG A 370 2.91 -16.20 17.76
N LEU A 371 3.64 -15.49 18.62
CA LEU A 371 4.84 -14.72 18.29
C LEU A 371 6.12 -15.46 18.63
N ALA A 372 6.09 -16.79 18.76
CA ALA A 372 7.22 -17.61 19.20
C ALA A 372 8.52 -17.35 18.41
N THR A 373 8.42 -17.09 17.10
CA THR A 373 9.58 -16.79 16.24
C THR A 373 10.17 -15.40 16.44
N ASN A 374 9.46 -14.53 17.17
CA ASN A 374 9.80 -13.14 17.45
C ASN A 374 10.18 -12.90 18.91
N LEU A 375 10.19 -13.91 19.79
CA LEU A 375 10.52 -13.71 21.21
C LEU A 375 12.03 -13.61 21.44
N GLY A 376 12.49 -12.44 21.88
CA GLY A 376 13.89 -12.19 22.26
C GLY A 376 14.27 -12.72 23.65
N TYR A 377 13.49 -13.64 24.21
CA TYR A 377 13.62 -14.17 25.58
C TYR A 377 13.04 -15.59 25.68
N GLU A 378 13.39 -16.32 26.75
CA GLU A 378 12.88 -17.65 27.04
C GLU A 378 11.64 -17.59 27.96
N ILE A 379 10.65 -18.46 27.74
CA ILE A 379 9.36 -18.52 28.46
C ILE A 379 9.47 -19.34 29.75
#